data_AF-A0A7K9MPZ2-F1
#
_entry.id   AF-A0A7K9MPZ2-F1
#
_cell.length_a   1.000
_cell.length_b   1.000
_cell.length_c   1.000
_cell.angle_alpha   90.00
_cell.angle_beta   90.00
_cell.angle_gamma   90.00
#
_symmetry.space_group_name_H-M   'P 1'
#
loop_
_entity.id
_entity.type
_entity.pdbx_description
1 polymer ?
#
loop_
_entity_poly.entity_id
_entity_poly.type
_entity_poly.pdbx_seq_one_letter_code
_entity_poly.pdbx_strand_id
1 'polypeptide(L)'
;AAGLMHTFNAHAATDITGFGILGHAQNLAKQQRNEVSFVIHNLPVLAKMAAVSKACGNMFGLMHGTCPETSGGLLICLPREQAARFCAEIKSPKYGEGHQAWIIGIVEKGNRTARIIDKPRIIEVAPQVATQNVNPTPGATS
;
A
#
# COMPACT_ATOMS: atom_id res chain seq x y z
N ALA A 1 6.12 8.76 6.51
CA ALA A 1 6.01 7.34 6.93
C ALA A 1 7.16 6.89 7.85
N ALA A 2 8.42 7.06 7.48
CA ALA A 2 9.58 6.53 8.22
C ALA A 2 9.61 6.87 9.73
N GLY A 3 9.32 8.12 10.11
CA GLY A 3 9.25 8.52 11.53
C GLY A 3 8.18 7.75 12.32
N LEU A 4 6.98 7.59 11.74
CA LEU A 4 5.88 6.83 12.36
C LEU A 4 6.21 5.33 12.48
N MET A 5 6.98 4.78 11.55
CA MET A 5 7.36 3.37 11.59
C MET A 5 8.16 3.04 12.86
N HIS A 6 9.03 3.95 13.30
CA HIS A 6 9.73 3.79 14.57
C HIS A 6 8.77 3.89 15.76
N THR A 7 7.86 4.88 15.77
CA THR A 7 6.87 5.06 16.85
C THR A 7 5.97 3.85 17.04
N PHE A 8 5.58 3.19 15.94
CA PHE A 8 4.68 2.04 15.95
C PHE A 8 5.39 0.69 15.89
N ASN A 9 6.71 0.67 16.10
CA ASN A 9 7.53 -0.53 16.22
C ASN A 9 7.46 -1.44 14.97
N ALA A 10 7.62 -0.85 13.79
CA ALA A 10 7.66 -1.60 12.54
C ALA A 10 8.78 -2.65 12.55
N HIS A 11 8.44 -3.87 12.15
CA HIS A 11 9.36 -5.01 12.12
C HIS A 11 10.11 -5.13 10.79
N ALA A 12 9.47 -4.69 9.69
CA ALA A 12 10.03 -4.75 8.36
C ALA A 12 9.30 -3.77 7.44
N ALA A 13 9.95 -3.34 6.35
CA ALA A 13 9.31 -2.62 5.27
C ALA A 13 10.04 -2.81 3.94
N THR A 14 9.32 -2.63 2.85
CA THR A 14 9.85 -2.54 1.48
C THR A 14 9.01 -1.54 0.69
N ASP A 15 9.64 -0.79 -0.21
CA ASP A 15 8.93 -0.07 -1.26
C ASP A 15 8.38 -1.06 -2.31
N ILE A 16 7.28 -0.67 -2.98
CA ILE A 16 6.66 -1.42 -4.07
C ILE A 16 6.93 -0.70 -5.39
N THR A 17 7.61 -1.38 -6.31
CA THR A 17 7.93 -0.86 -7.64
C THR A 17 7.73 -1.94 -8.71
N GLY A 18 8.71 -2.21 -9.56
CA GLY A 18 8.55 -2.93 -10.83
C GLY A 18 8.14 -4.40 -10.71
N PHE A 19 8.24 -5.01 -9.53
CA PHE A 19 7.83 -6.40 -9.31
C PHE A 19 6.39 -6.55 -8.79
N GLY A 20 5.70 -5.43 -8.57
CA GLY A 20 4.38 -5.40 -7.96
C GLY A 20 4.38 -5.86 -6.50
N ILE A 21 3.23 -5.72 -5.85
CA ILE A 21 3.09 -5.98 -4.42
C ILE A 21 3.49 -7.41 -4.01
N LEU A 22 3.15 -8.42 -4.82
CA LEU A 22 3.47 -9.80 -4.52
C LEU A 22 4.97 -10.08 -4.67
N GLY A 23 5.60 -9.55 -5.72
CA GLY A 23 7.03 -9.74 -5.96
C GLY A 23 7.88 -9.13 -4.84
N HIS A 24 7.56 -7.90 -4.43
CA HIS A 24 8.24 -7.26 -3.29
C HIS A 24 7.94 -7.95 -1.96
N ALA A 25 6.71 -8.38 -1.70
CA ALA A 25 6.38 -9.16 -0.50
C ALA A 25 7.15 -10.49 -0.46
N GLN A 26 7.29 -11.17 -1.60
CA GLN A 26 8.05 -12.41 -1.73
C GLN A 26 9.54 -12.20 -1.42
N ASN A 27 10.14 -11.10 -1.92
CA ASN A 27 11.52 -10.76 -1.61
C ASN A 27 11.70 -10.42 -0.14
N LEU A 28 10.77 -9.66 0.45
CA LEU A 28 10.81 -9.31 1.86
C LEU A 28 10.71 -10.56 2.74
N ALA A 29 9.81 -11.49 2.42
CA ALA A 29 9.66 -12.75 3.14
C ALA A 29 10.93 -13.63 3.05
N LYS A 30 11.55 -13.72 1.87
CA LYS A 30 12.80 -14.48 1.65
C LYS A 30 13.96 -13.97 2.50
N GLN A 31 14.03 -12.67 2.74
CA GLN A 31 15.09 -12.05 3.54
C GLN A 31 14.90 -12.22 5.06
N GLN A 32 13.75 -12.74 5.51
CA GLN A 32 13.50 -12.94 6.93
C GLN A 32 14.34 -14.09 7.48
N ARG A 33 14.86 -13.92 8.69
CA ARG A 33 15.51 -15.01 9.44
C ARG A 33 14.48 -16.00 9.98
N ASN A 34 13.31 -15.51 10.37
CA ASN A 34 12.23 -16.35 10.89
C ASN A 34 11.49 -17.05 9.75
N GLU A 35 10.93 -18.22 10.06
CA GLU A 35 10.05 -18.98 9.17
C GLU A 35 8.65 -18.35 9.15
N VAL A 36 8.52 -17.28 8.37
CA VAL A 36 7.27 -16.53 8.24
C VAL A 36 6.77 -16.56 6.81
N SER A 37 5.47 -16.37 6.61
CA SER A 37 4.87 -16.19 5.29
C SER A 37 3.82 -15.09 5.30
N PHE A 38 3.74 -14.36 4.20
CA PHE A 38 2.95 -13.15 4.07
C PHE A 38 1.69 -13.51 3.29
N VAL A 39 0.52 -13.21 3.86
CA VAL A 39 -0.77 -13.51 3.23
C VAL A 39 -1.49 -12.20 2.98
N ILE A 40 -1.72 -11.89 1.71
CA ILE A 40 -2.40 -10.69 1.27
C ILE A 40 -3.87 -11.04 0.99
N HIS A 41 -4.77 -10.41 1.72
CA HIS A 41 -6.21 -10.60 1.64
C HIS A 41 -6.92 -9.43 0.95
N ASN A 42 -6.38 -8.23 1.07
CA ASN A 42 -6.97 -7.02 0.50
C ASN A 42 -5.99 -6.36 -0.47
N LEU A 43 -6.50 -5.87 -1.59
CA LEU A 43 -5.72 -5.10 -2.56
C LEU A 43 -6.36 -3.71 -2.73
N PRO A 44 -5.73 -2.65 -2.19
CA PRO A 44 -6.08 -1.28 -2.52
C PRO A 44 -5.70 -1.02 -3.97
N VAL A 45 -6.67 -0.65 -4.79
CA VAL A 45 -6.52 -0.43 -6.22
C VAL A 45 -7.18 0.89 -6.58
N LEU A 46 -6.56 1.69 -7.45
CA LEU A 46 -7.17 2.92 -7.94
C LEU A 46 -8.54 2.63 -8.56
N ALA A 47 -9.54 3.44 -8.20
CA ALA A 47 -10.92 3.25 -8.64
C ALA A 47 -11.00 3.06 -10.16
N LYS A 48 -11.84 2.13 -10.60
CA LYS A 48 -12.01 1.71 -12.01
C LYS A 48 -10.87 0.88 -12.61
N MET A 49 -9.67 0.83 -12.02
CA MET A 49 -8.56 0.04 -12.58
C MET A 49 -8.81 -1.47 -12.50
N ALA A 50 -9.58 -1.95 -11.51
CA ALA A 50 -10.02 -3.34 -11.46
C ALA A 50 -10.90 -3.70 -12.67
N ALA A 51 -11.82 -2.80 -13.05
CA ALA A 51 -12.67 -2.98 -14.22
C ALA A 51 -11.86 -2.93 -15.53
N VAL A 52 -10.92 -2.00 -15.65
CA VAL A 52 -10.01 -1.92 -16.81
C VAL A 52 -9.16 -3.18 -16.92
N SER A 53 -8.56 -3.65 -15.81
CA SER A 53 -7.76 -4.87 -15.80
C SER A 53 -8.57 -6.08 -16.29
N LYS A 54 -9.81 -6.21 -15.81
CA LYS A 54 -10.73 -7.27 -16.26
C LYS A 54 -11.09 -7.13 -17.74
N ALA A 55 -11.37 -5.92 -18.22
CA ALA A 55 -11.66 -5.66 -19.63
C ALA A 55 -10.48 -5.99 -20.55
N CYS A 56 -9.26 -5.78 -20.07
CA CYS A 56 -8.02 -6.17 -20.74
C CYS A 56 -7.60 -7.63 -20.47
N GLY A 57 -8.51 -8.51 -20.00
CA GLY A 57 -8.20 -9.92 -19.79
C GLY A 57 -7.12 -10.19 -18.72
N ASN A 58 -6.99 -9.32 -17.73
CA ASN A 58 -5.96 -9.36 -16.69
C ASN A 58 -4.51 -9.30 -17.21
N MET A 59 -4.27 -8.74 -18.41
CA MET A 59 -2.94 -8.64 -19.04
C MET A 59 -1.85 -8.07 -18.13
N PHE A 60 -2.21 -7.14 -17.23
CA PHE A 60 -1.25 -6.47 -16.34
C PHE A 60 -0.99 -7.23 -15.03
N GLY A 61 -1.70 -8.33 -14.74
CA GLY A 61 -1.49 -9.09 -13.50
C GLY A 61 -1.90 -8.36 -12.22
N LEU A 62 -2.76 -7.33 -12.31
CA LEU A 62 -3.18 -6.49 -11.18
C LEU A 62 -3.80 -7.32 -10.05
N MET A 63 -4.71 -8.23 -10.38
CA MET A 63 -5.37 -9.12 -9.41
C MET A 63 -4.42 -10.15 -8.79
N HIS A 64 -3.32 -10.46 -9.48
CA HIS A 64 -2.27 -11.37 -9.02
C HIS A 64 -1.13 -10.64 -8.28
N GLY A 65 -1.21 -9.31 -8.15
CA GLY A 65 -0.21 -8.49 -7.48
C GLY A 65 1.16 -8.44 -8.16
N THR A 66 1.24 -8.82 -9.44
CA THR A 66 2.47 -8.79 -10.24
C THR A 66 2.52 -7.62 -11.21
N CYS A 67 1.54 -6.71 -11.16
CA CYS A 67 1.53 -5.49 -11.95
C CYS A 67 2.72 -4.61 -11.56
N PRO A 68 3.60 -4.23 -12.50
CA PRO A 68 4.69 -3.30 -12.21
C PRO A 68 4.16 -1.94 -11.76
N GLU A 69 4.79 -1.38 -10.73
CA GLU A 69 4.52 -0.02 -10.22
C GLU A 69 5.78 0.85 -10.38
N THR A 70 5.60 2.17 -10.45
CA THR A 70 6.71 3.15 -10.44
C THR A 70 6.47 4.13 -9.29
N SER A 71 7.42 4.20 -8.36
CA SER A 71 7.27 4.98 -7.12
C SER A 71 5.96 4.64 -6.38
N GLY A 72 5.69 3.34 -6.22
CA GLY A 72 4.48 2.85 -5.57
C GLY A 72 4.48 3.08 -4.06
N GLY A 73 3.63 2.31 -3.37
CA GLY A 73 3.45 2.42 -1.92
C GLY A 73 4.61 1.84 -1.11
N LEU A 74 4.51 2.00 0.21
CA LEU A 74 5.36 1.30 1.18
C LEU A 74 4.58 0.13 1.79
N LEU A 75 5.13 -1.08 1.71
CA LEU A 75 4.64 -2.25 2.43
C LEU A 75 5.37 -2.32 3.78
N ILE A 76 4.61 -2.30 4.88
CA ILE A 76 5.14 -2.23 6.24
C ILE A 76 4.55 -3.37 7.08
N CYS A 77 5.39 -4.07 7.83
CA CYS A 77 4.98 -5.07 8.82
C CYS A 77 4.98 -4.43 10.21
N LEU A 78 3.84 -4.44 10.88
CA LEU A 78 3.62 -3.86 12.21
C LEU A 78 3.06 -4.91 13.18
N PRO A 79 3.23 -4.73 14.51
CA PRO A 79 2.44 -5.44 15.50
C PRO A 79 0.93 -5.25 15.25
N ARG A 80 0.14 -6.29 15.47
CA ARG A 80 -1.29 -6.33 15.13
C ARG A 80 -2.07 -5.22 15.81
N GLU A 81 -1.75 -4.97 17.08
CA GLU A 81 -2.33 -3.97 17.95
C GLU A 81 -2.01 -2.53 17.51
N GLN A 82 -0.89 -2.33 16.82
CA GLN A 82 -0.41 -1.03 16.36
C GLN A 82 -0.92 -0.68 14.95
N ALA A 83 -1.22 -1.67 14.11
CA ALA A 83 -1.58 -1.47 12.71
C ALA A 83 -2.74 -0.48 12.49
N ALA A 84 -3.82 -0.62 13.26
CA ALA A 84 -4.99 0.26 13.13
C ALA A 84 -4.68 1.71 13.52
N ARG A 85 -3.88 1.91 14.58
CA ARG A 85 -3.45 3.23 15.04
C ARG A 85 -2.50 3.89 14.05
N PHE A 86 -1.56 3.13 13.49
CA PHE A 86 -0.68 3.63 12.44
C PHE A 86 -1.47 4.15 11.23
N CYS A 87 -2.48 3.41 10.77
CA CYS A 87 -3.35 3.85 9.67
C CYS A 87 -4.13 5.13 9.99
N ALA A 88 -4.55 5.32 11.25
CA ALA A 88 -5.23 6.54 11.67
C ALA A 88 -4.25 7.74 11.75
N GLU A 89 -3.07 7.54 12.34
CA GLU A 89 -2.06 8.61 12.48
C GLU A 89 -1.49 9.05 11.15
N ILE A 90 -1.21 8.13 10.22
CA ILE A 90 -0.64 8.50 8.91
C ILE A 90 -1.62 9.30 8.04
N LYS A 91 -2.92 9.11 8.28
CA LYS A 91 -4.00 9.89 7.65
C LYS A 91 -4.16 11.27 8.31
N SER A 92 -3.72 11.43 9.55
CA SER A 92 -3.84 12.69 10.28
C SER A 92 -3.04 13.80 9.59
N PRO A 93 -3.58 15.03 9.49
CA PRO A 93 -2.85 16.17 8.93
C PRO A 93 -1.60 16.55 9.74
N LYS A 94 -1.45 15.99 10.96
CA LYS A 94 -0.27 16.16 11.82
C LYS A 94 1.03 15.71 11.14
N TYR A 95 0.96 14.75 10.21
CA TYR A 95 2.14 14.15 9.58
C TYR A 95 2.25 14.45 8.07
N GLY A 96 1.58 15.51 7.58
CA GLY A 96 1.62 15.98 6.20
C GLY A 96 0.24 16.06 5.54
N GLU A 97 0.17 15.89 4.22
CA GLU A 97 -1.06 15.99 3.41
C GLU A 97 -2.11 14.88 3.66
N GLY A 98 -1.93 14.08 4.71
CA GLY A 98 -2.81 12.95 5.06
C GLY A 98 -2.67 11.82 4.06
N HIS A 99 -1.78 10.86 4.33
CA HIS A 99 -1.62 9.70 3.45
C HIS A 99 -2.64 8.62 3.80
N GLN A 100 -3.13 7.92 2.78
CA GLN A 100 -3.98 6.77 2.98
C GLN A 100 -3.13 5.51 3.19
N ALA A 101 -3.55 4.66 4.12
CA ALA A 101 -2.93 3.38 4.38
C ALA A 101 -4.01 2.32 4.64
N TRP A 102 -3.71 1.08 4.27
CA TRP A 102 -4.64 -0.04 4.40
C TRP A 102 -3.94 -1.24 5.01
N ILE A 103 -4.66 -1.96 5.87
CA ILE A 103 -4.24 -3.28 6.34
C ILE A 103 -4.59 -4.28 5.24
N ILE A 104 -3.57 -4.78 4.55
CA ILE A 104 -3.75 -5.64 3.38
C ILE A 104 -3.69 -7.14 3.69
N GLY A 105 -3.16 -7.52 4.84
CA GLY A 105 -2.73 -8.90 5.06
C GLY A 105 -2.27 -9.19 6.48
N ILE A 106 -1.75 -10.40 6.67
CA ILE A 106 -1.12 -10.86 7.91
C ILE A 106 0.21 -11.55 7.61
N VAL A 107 1.01 -11.70 8.67
CA VAL A 107 2.19 -12.56 8.67
C VAL A 107 1.87 -13.79 9.52
N GLU A 108 2.04 -14.98 8.96
CA GLU A 108 1.84 -16.27 9.62
C GLU A 108 3.15 -17.07 9.66
N LYS A 109 3.20 -18.17 10.42
CA LYS A 109 4.33 -19.10 10.36
C LYS A 109 4.32 -19.78 8.99
N GLY A 110 5.46 -19.86 8.32
CA GLY A 110 5.56 -20.46 6.99
C GLY A 110 6.97 -20.47 6.42
N ASN A 111 7.11 -20.75 5.13
CA ASN A 111 8.41 -21.09 4.55
C ASN A 111 9.09 -19.92 3.81
N ARG A 112 9.06 -18.70 4.39
CA ARG A 112 9.64 -17.47 3.80
C ARG A 112 9.06 -17.14 2.42
N THR A 113 7.74 -17.25 2.30
CA THR A 113 6.99 -16.99 1.05
C THR A 113 5.94 -15.90 1.22
N ALA A 114 5.47 -15.35 0.10
CA ALA A 114 4.31 -14.48 0.07
C ALA A 114 3.26 -15.02 -0.90
N ARG A 115 1.98 -14.84 -0.59
CA ARG A 115 0.86 -15.22 -1.45
C ARG A 115 -0.28 -14.22 -1.34
N ILE A 116 -1.01 -14.07 -2.44
CA ILE A 116 -2.34 -13.46 -2.46
C ILE A 116 -3.35 -14.60 -2.44
N ILE A 117 -4.43 -14.46 -1.68
CA ILE A 117 -5.51 -15.45 -1.67
C ILE A 117 -6.25 -15.48 -3.01
N ASP A 118 -6.90 -16.59 -3.37
CA ASP A 118 -7.57 -16.77 -4.68
C ASP A 118 -8.58 -15.66 -5.03
N LYS A 119 -9.23 -15.08 -4.01
CA LYS A 119 -10.22 -14.02 -4.16
C LYS A 119 -9.93 -12.88 -3.18
N PRO A 120 -8.92 -12.02 -3.48
CA PRO A 120 -8.62 -10.91 -2.60
C PRO A 120 -9.76 -9.90 -2.64
N ARG A 121 -10.02 -9.25 -1.51
CA ARG A 121 -10.97 -8.14 -1.43
C ARG A 121 -10.35 -6.92 -2.10
N ILE A 122 -10.97 -6.44 -3.17
CA ILE A 122 -10.57 -5.19 -3.81
C ILE A 122 -11.13 -4.00 -3.02
N ILE A 123 -10.26 -3.07 -2.67
CA ILE A 123 -10.63 -1.79 -2.07
C ILE A 123 -10.41 -0.73 -3.14
N GLU A 124 -11.49 -0.18 -3.68
CA GLU A 124 -11.38 0.92 -4.64
C GLU A 124 -10.96 2.20 -3.92
N VAL A 125 -9.87 2.78 -4.37
CA VAL A 125 -9.27 3.99 -3.82
C VAL A 125 -9.52 5.14 -4.79
N ALA A 126 -10.25 6.15 -4.32
CA ALA A 126 -10.39 7.38 -5.07
C ALA A 126 -9.03 8.11 -5.14
N PRO A 127 -8.66 8.69 -6.29
CA PRO A 127 -7.47 9.54 -6.38
C PRO A 127 -7.57 10.67 -5.34
N GLN A 128 -6.47 10.95 -4.64
CA GLN A 128 -6.40 12.16 -3.81
C GLN A 128 -6.47 13.37 -4.75
N VAL A 129 -7.59 14.08 -4.72
CA VAL A 129 -7.70 15.38 -5.39
C VAL A 129 -6.85 16.34 -4.57
N ALA A 130 -5.71 16.76 -5.11
CA ALA A 130 -4.97 17.86 -4.53
C ALA A 130 -5.91 19.06 -4.46
N THR A 131 -6.25 19.53 -3.26
CA THR A 131 -6.88 20.84 -3.10
C THR A 131 -5.89 21.87 -3.62
N GLN A 132 -6.05 22.31 -4.87
CA GLN A 132 -5.38 23.50 -5.35
C GLN A 132 -5.90 24.66 -4.50
N ASN A 133 -5.07 25.15 -3.58
CA ASN A 133 -5.25 26.49 -3.02
C ASN A 133 -5.05 27.47 -4.17
N VAL A 134 -6.14 27.83 -4.84
CA VAL A 134 -6.18 28.93 -5.78
C VAL A 134 -5.97 30.19 -4.94
N ASN A 135 -4.73 30.66 -4.85
CA ASN A 135 -4.45 31.99 -4.31
C ASN A 135 -5.16 33.00 -5.22
N PRO A 136 -6.04 33.88 -4.69
CA PRO A 136 -6.59 34.96 -5.50
C PRO A 136 -5.43 35.88 -5.91
N THR A 137 -5.24 36.01 -7.21
CA THR A 137 -4.34 36.98 -7.84
C THR A 137 -4.60 38.37 -7.26
N PRO A 138 -3.57 39.14 -6.82
CA PRO A 138 -3.78 40.53 -6.43
C PRO A 138 -4.27 41.31 -7.65
N GLY A 139 -5.48 41.85 -7.54
CA GLY A 139 -6.07 42.69 -8.57
C GLY A 139 -5.18 43.89 -8.86
N ALA A 140 -4.91 44.12 -10.14
CA ALA A 140 -4.25 45.31 -10.63
C ALA A 140 -5.11 46.54 -10.29
N THR A 141 -4.55 47.45 -9.52
CA THR A 141 -5.04 48.82 -9.38
C THR A 141 -4.88 49.54 -10.71
N SER A 142 -5.96 50.13 -11.22
CA SER A 142 -5.96 51.24 -12.18
C SER A 142 -6.63 52.44 -11.51
#